data_AF-A0A081P6P2-F1
#
_entry.id   AF-A0A081P6P2-F1
#
_cell.length_a   1.000
_cell.length_b   1.000
_cell.length_c   1.000
_cell.angle_alpha   90.00
_cell.angle_beta   90.00
_cell.angle_gamma   90.00
#
_symmetry.space_group_name_H-M   'P 1'
#
loop_
_entity.id
_entity.type
_entity.pdbx_description
1 polymer ?
#
loop_
_entity_poly.entity_id
_entity_poly.type
_entity_poly.pdbx_seq_one_letter_code
_entity_poly.pdbx_strand_id
1 'polypeptide(L)'
;MNKKFVVTATVLCCVVAGAIGTSAIAKIDPFAKSARMMELESEYDAKVSQFNAMPNQTKEEQDAVVAEGKRIKQLDIEKEKLRRETDPDDEAHFLNDLTSSIHAMGTGVVELKARAEREQNSEFLKQAEKIKKDIERFEKEKQAYLDEKKTVKELRKELDIPANDLK
;
A
#
# COMPACT_ATOMS: atom_id res chain seq x y z
N MET A 1 -15.31 29.67 -28.93
CA MET A 1 -15.07 29.63 -27.47
C MET A 1 -15.21 28.19 -27.01
N ASN A 2 -14.09 27.58 -26.65
CA ASN A 2 -14.00 26.17 -26.25
C ASN A 2 -14.48 26.00 -24.80
N LYS A 3 -15.45 25.10 -24.58
CA LYS A 3 -15.71 24.52 -23.27
C LYS A 3 -15.69 23.00 -23.42
N LYS A 4 -14.55 22.41 -23.05
CA LYS A 4 -14.40 20.95 -22.96
C LYS A 4 -15.06 20.50 -21.66
N PHE A 5 -16.17 19.79 -21.77
CA PHE A 5 -16.70 18.96 -20.69
C PHE A 5 -15.78 17.75 -20.56
N VAL A 6 -15.07 17.64 -19.44
CA VAL A 6 -14.36 16.43 -19.05
C VAL A 6 -15.32 15.63 -18.17
N VAL A 7 -15.87 14.56 -18.73
CA VAL A 7 -16.62 13.55 -17.99
C VAL A 7 -15.60 12.58 -17.40
N THR A 8 -15.27 12.74 -16.12
CA THR A 8 -14.52 11.74 -15.36
C THR A 8 -15.47 10.61 -14.98
N ALA A 9 -15.26 9.45 -15.61
CA ALA A 9 -15.93 8.21 -15.28
C ALA A 9 -15.47 7.71 -13.90
N THR A 10 -16.34 7.84 -12.91
CA THR A 10 -16.23 7.19 -11.61
C THR A 10 -16.63 5.73 -11.77
N VAL A 11 -15.66 4.82 -11.84
CA VAL A 11 -15.91 3.37 -11.77
C VAL A 11 -15.47 2.84 -10.41
N LEU A 12 -16.48 2.76 -9.54
CA LEU A 12 -16.83 1.60 -8.71
C LEU A 12 -15.67 0.81 -8.05
N CYS A 13 -15.33 1.18 -6.81
CA CYS A 13 -14.87 0.20 -5.82
C CYS A 13 -16.02 -0.07 -4.84
N CYS A 14 -16.49 -1.32 -4.84
CA CYS A 14 -17.49 -1.84 -3.93
C CYS A 14 -17.09 -1.57 -2.48
N VAL A 15 -17.81 -0.66 -1.82
CA VAL A 15 -17.70 -0.45 -0.37
C VAL A 15 -18.64 -1.44 0.30
N VAL A 16 -18.07 -2.50 0.87
CA VAL A 16 -18.78 -3.28 1.88
C VAL A 16 -18.99 -2.34 3.07
N ALA A 17 -20.26 -2.04 3.33
CA ALA A 17 -20.68 -1.19 4.43
C ALA A 17 -20.34 -1.85 5.77
N GLY A 18 -19.20 -1.50 6.34
CA GLY A 18 -18.90 -1.70 7.75
C GLY A 18 -19.23 -0.42 8.51
N ALA A 19 -20.29 -0.43 9.30
CA ALA A 19 -20.63 0.66 10.20
C ALA A 19 -19.46 0.91 11.17
N ILE A 20 -18.85 2.10 11.11
CA ILE A 20 -17.95 2.56 12.17
C ILE A 20 -18.53 3.86 12.70
N GLY A 21 -18.96 3.77 13.96
CA GLY A 21 -19.55 4.86 14.71
C GLY A 21 -18.64 6.07 14.78
N THR A 22 -19.27 7.23 14.79
CA THR A 22 -18.68 8.52 15.10
C THR A 22 -18.01 8.48 16.47
N SER A 23 -16.69 8.32 16.50
CA SER A 23 -15.90 8.64 17.68
C SER A 23 -15.04 9.87 17.36
N ALA A 24 -15.15 10.85 18.25
CA ALA A 24 -14.53 12.15 18.14
C ALA A 24 -13.03 12.04 17.86
N ILE A 25 -12.54 12.80 16.88
CA ILE A 25 -11.11 12.98 16.62
C ILE A 25 -10.55 13.84 17.77
N ALA A 26 -10.23 13.18 18.88
CA ALA A 26 -9.35 13.77 19.88
C ALA A 26 -7.98 13.98 19.22
N LYS A 27 -7.37 15.14 19.43
CA LYS A 27 -5.97 15.39 19.04
C LYS A 27 -5.10 14.38 19.80
N ILE A 28 -4.73 13.28 19.15
CA ILE A 28 -3.86 12.26 19.73
C ILE A 28 -2.45 12.86 19.81
N ASP A 29 -1.89 12.84 21.02
CA ASP A 29 -0.54 13.29 21.34
C ASP A 29 0.50 12.51 20.51
N PRO A 30 1.40 13.18 19.75
CA PRO A 30 2.50 12.53 19.05
C PRO A 30 3.32 11.59 19.95
N PHE A 31 3.51 11.93 21.23
CA PHE A 31 4.23 11.08 22.18
C PHE A 31 3.49 9.78 22.48
N ALA A 32 2.15 9.80 22.52
CA ALA A 32 1.34 8.60 22.73
C ALA A 32 1.42 7.64 21.53
N LYS A 33 1.52 8.19 20.30
CA LYS A 33 1.73 7.38 19.09
C LYS A 33 3.11 6.71 19.08
N SER A 34 4.17 7.45 19.42
CA SER A 34 5.52 6.89 19.50
C SER A 34 5.64 5.79 20.57
N ALA A 35 5.03 5.98 21.74
CA ALA A 35 5.00 4.96 22.79
C ALA A 35 4.27 3.68 22.33
N ARG A 36 3.13 3.84 21.67
CA ARG A 36 2.37 2.72 21.12
C ARG A 36 3.12 2.00 19.99
N MET A 37 3.89 2.72 19.18
CA MET A 37 4.71 2.12 18.12
C MET A 37 5.79 1.21 18.72
N MET A 38 6.51 1.69 19.75
CA MET A 38 7.52 0.87 20.45
C MET A 38 6.92 -0.37 21.11
N GLU A 39 5.71 -0.26 21.67
CA GLU A 39 5.00 -1.41 22.24
C GLU A 39 4.66 -2.46 21.17
N LEU A 40 4.12 -2.03 20.02
CA LEU A 40 3.80 -2.92 18.90
C LEU A 40 5.04 -3.57 18.29
N GLU A 41 6.15 -2.84 18.17
CA GLU A 41 7.43 -3.39 17.72
C GLU A 41 7.92 -4.49 18.68
N SER A 42 7.92 -4.21 19.98
CA SER A 42 8.32 -5.21 20.99
C SER A 42 7.41 -6.43 21.00
N GLU A 43 6.10 -6.25 20.83
CA GLU A 43 5.15 -7.37 20.77
C GLU A 43 5.38 -8.21 19.50
N TYR A 44 5.57 -7.55 18.36
CA TYR A 44 5.85 -8.21 17.08
C TYR A 44 7.12 -9.06 17.16
N ASP A 45 8.22 -8.52 17.66
CA ASP A 45 9.51 -9.22 17.75
C ASP A 45 9.45 -10.42 18.71
N ALA A 46 8.77 -10.25 19.85
CA ALA A 46 8.53 -11.34 20.78
C ALA A 46 7.72 -12.46 20.13
N LYS A 47 6.68 -12.10 19.36
CA LYS A 47 5.80 -13.03 18.67
C LYS A 47 6.50 -13.76 17.52
N VAL A 48 7.30 -13.08 16.72
CA VAL A 48 8.12 -13.70 15.67
C VAL A 48 9.13 -14.67 16.28
N SER A 49 9.78 -14.29 17.38
CA SER A 49 10.72 -15.17 18.09
C SER A 49 10.03 -16.45 18.60
N GLN A 50 8.82 -16.31 19.17
CA GLN A 50 8.01 -17.46 19.60
C GLN A 50 7.60 -18.34 18.42
N PHE A 51 7.09 -17.72 17.34
CA PHE A 51 6.65 -18.42 16.14
C PHE A 51 7.76 -19.25 15.49
N ASN A 52 8.98 -18.70 15.40
CA ASN A 52 10.13 -19.40 14.86
C ASN A 52 10.56 -20.61 15.70
N ALA A 53 10.17 -20.66 16.97
CA ALA A 53 10.45 -21.77 17.88
C ALA A 53 9.30 -22.79 17.96
N MET A 54 8.17 -22.58 17.27
CA MET A 54 7.02 -23.48 17.34
C MET A 54 7.30 -24.81 16.61
N PRO A 55 6.94 -25.96 17.22
CA PRO A 55 6.95 -27.24 16.51
C PRO A 55 5.86 -27.27 15.44
N ASN A 56 6.02 -28.15 14.44
CA ASN A 56 5.09 -28.27 13.30
C ASN A 56 4.97 -29.71 12.76
N GLN A 57 5.28 -30.70 13.59
CA GLN A 57 5.33 -32.11 13.19
C GLN A 57 3.94 -32.75 13.14
N THR A 58 3.04 -32.36 14.03
CA THR A 58 1.65 -32.84 14.06
C THR A 58 0.70 -31.88 13.37
N LYS A 59 -0.51 -32.35 13.08
CA LYS A 59 -1.55 -31.53 12.45
C LYS A 59 -1.98 -30.38 13.36
N GLU A 60 -2.10 -30.66 14.66
CA GLU A 60 -2.45 -29.70 15.70
C GLU A 60 -1.37 -28.61 15.84
N GLU A 61 -0.09 -28.99 15.76
CA GLU A 61 1.03 -28.07 15.77
C GLU A 61 1.05 -27.18 14.52
N GLN A 62 0.80 -27.75 13.34
CA GLN A 62 0.68 -26.98 12.10
C GLN A 62 -0.47 -25.97 12.14
N ASP A 63 -1.61 -26.37 12.70
CA ASP A 63 -2.76 -25.47 12.84
C ASP A 63 -2.47 -24.34 13.83
N ALA A 64 -1.72 -24.62 14.89
CA ALA A 64 -1.23 -23.60 15.83
C ALA A 64 -0.24 -22.63 15.16
N VAL A 65 0.71 -23.13 14.36
CA VAL A 65 1.63 -22.29 13.57
C VAL A 65 0.84 -21.40 12.62
N VAL A 66 -0.13 -21.93 11.88
CA VAL A 66 -0.96 -21.12 10.97
C VAL A 66 -1.74 -20.05 11.73
N ALA A 67 -2.31 -20.38 12.89
CA ALA A 67 -3.05 -19.42 13.71
C ALA A 67 -2.14 -18.29 14.23
N GLU A 68 -0.94 -18.62 14.70
CA GLU A 68 0.01 -17.62 15.20
C GLU A 68 0.57 -16.77 14.05
N GLY A 69 0.83 -17.36 12.89
CA GLY A 69 1.23 -16.62 11.69
C GLY A 69 0.17 -15.60 11.25
N LYS A 70 -1.12 -15.92 11.37
CA LYS A 70 -2.20 -14.95 11.12
C LYS A 70 -2.19 -13.79 12.12
N ARG A 71 -1.91 -14.06 13.41
CA ARG A 71 -1.81 -13.02 14.43
C ARG A 71 -0.62 -12.09 14.20
N ILE A 72 0.54 -12.65 13.90
CA ILE A 72 1.75 -11.87 13.55
C ILE A 72 1.47 -10.98 12.35
N LYS A 73 0.81 -11.50 11.31
CA LYS A 73 0.41 -10.70 10.16
C LYS A 73 -0.52 -9.55 10.55
N GLN A 74 -1.47 -9.77 11.46
CA GLN A 74 -2.37 -8.72 11.91
C GLN A 74 -1.62 -7.64 12.71
N LEU A 75 -0.67 -8.03 13.56
CA LEU A 75 0.20 -7.10 14.29
C LEU A 75 1.07 -6.27 13.34
N ASP A 76 1.61 -6.89 12.28
CA ASP A 76 2.40 -6.18 11.27
C ASP A 76 1.57 -5.11 10.55
N ILE A 77 0.31 -5.43 10.21
CA ILE A 77 -0.63 -4.47 9.61
C ILE A 77 -0.91 -3.30 10.55
N GLU A 78 -1.13 -3.56 11.84
CA GLU A 78 -1.38 -2.49 12.84
C GLU A 78 -0.14 -1.60 13.03
N LYS A 79 1.04 -2.21 13.13
CA LYS A 79 2.33 -1.51 13.21
C LYS A 79 2.53 -0.62 12.00
N GLU A 80 2.31 -1.14 10.79
CA GLU A 80 2.49 -0.37 9.56
C GLU A 80 1.50 0.79 9.45
N LYS A 81 0.24 0.57 9.86
CA LYS A 81 -0.75 1.65 9.92
C LYS A 81 -0.30 2.76 10.86
N LEU A 82 0.13 2.42 12.07
CA LEU A 82 0.55 3.41 13.06
C LEU A 82 1.82 4.15 12.63
N ARG A 83 2.75 3.45 11.97
CA ARG A 83 3.96 4.05 11.38
C ARG A 83 3.60 5.14 10.37
N ARG A 84 2.73 4.82 9.40
CA ARG A 84 2.24 5.78 8.39
C ARG A 84 1.53 6.98 9.01
N GLU A 85 0.79 6.77 10.10
CA GLU A 85 0.13 7.85 10.83
C GLU A 85 1.09 8.75 11.62
N THR A 86 2.29 8.24 11.94
CA THR A 86 3.30 8.93 12.77
C THR A 86 4.32 9.64 11.90
N ASP A 87 4.82 8.96 10.87
CA ASP A 87 5.69 9.51 9.84
C ASP A 87 5.20 9.06 8.44
N PRO A 88 4.28 9.83 7.83
CA PRO A 88 3.80 9.52 6.50
C PRO A 88 4.89 9.69 5.42
N ASP A 89 6.00 10.36 5.72
CA ASP A 89 7.06 10.64 4.75
C ASP A 89 8.33 9.82 5.00
N ASP A 90 8.24 8.73 5.80
CA ASP A 90 9.34 7.76 5.97
C ASP A 90 9.86 7.28 4.61
N GLU A 91 11.10 7.68 4.35
CA GLU A 91 11.78 7.54 3.06
C GLU A 91 11.93 6.08 2.62
N ALA A 92 12.36 5.22 3.54
CA ALA A 92 12.65 3.82 3.22
C ALA A 92 11.36 3.09 2.84
N HIS A 93 10.29 3.33 3.59
CA HIS A 93 9.02 2.67 3.32
C HIS A 93 8.30 3.25 2.10
N PHE A 94 8.32 4.58 1.93
CA PHE A 94 7.74 5.23 0.76
C PHE A 94 8.35 4.70 -0.54
N LEU A 95 9.68 4.55 -0.58
CA LEU A 95 10.36 3.99 -1.74
C LEU A 95 9.98 2.53 -2.02
N ASN A 96 9.84 1.71 -0.96
CA ASN A 96 9.45 0.32 -1.10
C ASN A 96 8.01 0.20 -1.65
N ASP A 97 7.09 1.01 -1.13
CA ASP A 97 5.70 1.08 -1.59
C ASP A 97 5.60 1.58 -3.04
N LEU A 98 6.37 2.61 -3.39
CA LEU A 98 6.42 3.14 -4.75
C LEU A 98 6.96 2.08 -5.73
N THR A 99 8.00 1.35 -5.33
CA THR A 99 8.58 0.27 -6.15
C THR A 99 7.58 -0.87 -6.35
N SER A 100 6.91 -1.28 -5.27
CA SER A 100 5.89 -2.33 -5.32
C SER A 100 4.70 -1.91 -6.19
N SER A 101 4.29 -0.64 -6.12
CA SER A 101 3.21 -0.08 -6.96
C SER A 101 3.59 -0.09 -8.44
N ILE A 102 4.81 0.33 -8.78
CA ILE A 102 5.34 0.27 -10.16
C ILE A 102 5.32 -1.18 -10.67
N HIS A 103 5.79 -2.12 -9.86
CA HIS A 103 5.79 -3.54 -10.22
C HIS A 103 4.37 -4.08 -10.44
N ALA A 104 3.43 -3.79 -9.54
CA ALA A 104 2.03 -4.21 -9.67
C ALA A 104 1.36 -3.64 -10.93
N MET A 105 1.61 -2.36 -11.25
CA MET A 105 1.15 -1.75 -12.50
C MET A 105 1.73 -2.47 -13.72
N GLY A 106 3.02 -2.83 -13.68
CA GLY A 106 3.67 -3.60 -14.75
C GLY A 106 3.01 -4.96 -14.98
N THR A 107 2.69 -5.69 -13.92
CA THR A 107 1.92 -6.94 -13.99
C THR A 107 0.53 -6.70 -14.61
N GLY A 108 -0.18 -5.65 -14.18
CA GLY A 108 -1.47 -5.26 -14.76
C GLY A 108 -1.42 -4.96 -16.26
N VAL A 109 -0.33 -4.36 -16.76
CA VAL A 109 -0.12 -4.15 -18.20
C VAL A 109 -0.05 -5.48 -18.97
N VAL A 110 0.66 -6.47 -18.43
CA VAL A 110 0.76 -7.81 -19.04
C VAL A 110 -0.61 -8.48 -19.07
N GLU A 111 -1.35 -8.43 -17.97
CA GLU A 111 -2.69 -9.00 -17.87
C GLU A 111 -3.68 -8.35 -18.84
N LEU A 112 -3.66 -7.02 -18.97
CA LEU A 112 -4.51 -6.29 -19.89
C LEU A 112 -4.22 -6.64 -21.35
N LYS A 113 -2.94 -6.80 -21.72
CA LYS A 113 -2.56 -7.26 -23.08
C LYS A 113 -3.07 -8.66 -23.36
N ALA A 114 -2.85 -9.59 -22.44
CA ALA A 114 -3.36 -10.96 -22.57
C ALA A 114 -4.90 -10.99 -22.64
N ARG A 115 -5.56 -10.12 -21.89
CA ARG A 115 -7.02 -9.97 -21.92
C ARG A 115 -7.52 -9.38 -23.24
N ALA A 116 -6.81 -8.42 -23.81
CA ALA A 116 -7.13 -7.86 -25.13
C ALA A 116 -7.15 -8.94 -26.22
N GLU A 117 -6.19 -9.87 -26.19
CA GLU A 117 -6.12 -10.99 -27.12
C GLU A 117 -7.25 -12.00 -26.89
N ARG A 118 -7.51 -12.38 -25.63
CA ARG A 118 -8.58 -13.34 -25.30
C ARG A 118 -9.97 -12.82 -25.64
N GLU A 119 -10.23 -11.54 -25.36
CA GLU A 119 -11.55 -10.91 -25.53
C GLU A 119 -11.70 -10.14 -26.84
N GLN A 120 -10.66 -10.08 -27.67
CA GLN A 120 -10.61 -9.32 -28.93
C GLN A 120 -11.07 -7.86 -28.75
N ASN A 121 -10.73 -7.26 -27.60
CA ASN A 121 -11.16 -5.93 -27.21
C ASN A 121 -9.97 -4.98 -27.10
N SER A 122 -9.87 -4.07 -28.07
CA SER A 122 -8.79 -3.08 -28.15
C SER A 122 -8.79 -2.04 -27.02
N GLU A 123 -9.87 -1.89 -26.25
CA GLU A 123 -9.91 -0.99 -25.10
C GLU A 123 -8.93 -1.42 -24.01
N PHE A 124 -8.68 -2.72 -23.83
CA PHE A 124 -7.67 -3.19 -22.88
C PHE A 124 -6.24 -2.82 -23.29
N LEU A 125 -5.95 -2.73 -24.60
CA LEU A 125 -4.65 -2.24 -25.08
C LEU A 125 -4.48 -0.74 -24.78
N LYS A 126 -5.53 0.06 -24.98
CA LYS A 126 -5.50 1.49 -24.62
C LYS A 126 -5.30 1.71 -23.13
N GLN A 127 -5.93 0.89 -22.28
CA GLN A 127 -5.73 0.91 -20.84
C GLN A 127 -4.28 0.53 -20.48
N ALA A 128 -3.74 -0.52 -21.10
CA ALA A 128 -2.35 -0.94 -20.89
C ALA A 128 -1.35 0.16 -21.28
N GLU A 129 -1.57 0.86 -22.40
CA GLU A 129 -0.75 2.00 -22.81
C GLU A 129 -0.82 3.18 -21.84
N LYS A 130 -2.00 3.47 -21.28
CA LYS A 130 -2.15 4.52 -20.26
C LYS A 130 -1.35 4.18 -19.00
N ILE A 131 -1.50 2.95 -18.49
CA ILE A 131 -0.76 2.49 -17.32
C ILE A 131 0.75 2.50 -17.58
N LYS A 132 1.20 2.14 -18.79
CA LYS A 132 2.62 2.22 -19.15
C LYS A 132 3.18 3.66 -19.05
N LYS A 133 2.42 4.66 -19.49
CA LYS A 133 2.81 6.08 -19.33
C LYS A 133 2.85 6.50 -17.86
N ASP A 134 1.93 5.99 -17.05
CA ASP A 134 1.95 6.23 -15.60
C ASP A 134 3.18 5.58 -14.95
N ILE A 135 3.54 4.34 -15.32
CA ILE A 135 4.79 3.69 -14.89
C ILE A 135 6.02 4.54 -15.25
N GLU A 136 6.13 4.98 -16.51
CA GLU A 136 7.26 5.81 -16.98
C GLU A 136 7.36 7.13 -16.18
N ARG A 137 6.22 7.75 -15.85
CA ARG A 137 6.18 8.91 -14.95
C ARG A 137 6.71 8.55 -13.56
N PHE A 138 6.20 7.48 -12.96
CA PHE A 138 6.57 7.07 -11.60
C PHE A 138 8.05 6.73 -11.49
N GLU A 139 8.60 6.00 -12.47
CA GLU A 139 10.03 5.67 -12.53
C GLU A 139 10.91 6.91 -12.65
N LYS A 140 10.53 7.86 -13.51
CA LYS A 140 11.25 9.12 -13.67
C LYS A 140 11.28 9.93 -12.37
N GLU A 141 10.15 10.06 -11.71
CA GLU A 141 10.05 10.82 -10.46
C GLU A 141 10.77 10.12 -9.31
N LYS A 142 10.70 8.77 -9.23
CA LYS A 142 11.52 7.96 -8.33
C LYS A 142 13.01 8.20 -8.56
N GLN A 143 13.47 8.22 -9.82
CA GLN A 143 14.88 8.47 -10.13
C GLN A 143 15.30 9.89 -9.73
N ALA A 144 14.44 10.89 -9.93
CA ALA A 144 14.72 12.25 -9.49
C ALA A 144 14.92 12.35 -7.97
N TYR A 145 14.16 11.58 -7.19
CA TYR A 145 14.36 11.44 -5.75
C TYR A 145 15.69 10.76 -5.42
N LEU A 146 16.03 9.64 -6.09
CA LEU A 146 17.30 8.93 -5.85
C LEU A 146 18.53 9.76 -6.22
N ASP A 147 18.38 10.71 -7.14
CA ASP A 147 19.39 11.70 -7.50
C ASP A 147 19.42 12.90 -6.51
N GLU A 148 18.73 12.82 -5.38
CA GLU A 148 18.61 13.88 -4.35
C GLU A 148 18.00 15.20 -4.87
N LYS A 149 17.28 15.17 -5.99
CA LYS A 149 16.66 16.37 -6.58
C LYS A 149 15.30 16.69 -5.97
N LYS A 150 14.73 15.78 -5.18
CA LYS A 150 13.39 15.87 -4.60
C LYS A 150 13.33 15.17 -3.25
N THR A 151 12.45 15.66 -2.39
CA THR A 151 12.04 15.03 -1.13
C THR A 151 10.84 14.10 -1.34
N VAL A 152 10.55 13.18 -0.40
CA VAL A 152 9.35 12.32 -0.43
C VAL A 152 8.07 13.13 -0.54
N LYS A 153 7.99 14.25 0.18
CA LYS A 153 6.83 15.15 0.16
C LYS A 153 6.58 15.76 -1.23
N GLU A 154 7.64 16.15 -1.93
CA GLU A 154 7.54 16.65 -3.30
C GLU A 154 7.14 15.52 -4.26
N LEU A 155 7.72 14.33 -4.08
CA LEU A 155 7.41 13.15 -4.87
C LEU A 155 5.94 12.73 -4.74
N ARG A 156 5.39 12.75 -3.52
CA ARG A 156 3.95 12.52 -3.26
C ARG A 156 3.06 13.49 -4.02
N LYS A 157 3.41 14.77 -4.01
CA LYS A 157 2.65 15.82 -4.69
C LYS A 157 2.67 15.65 -6.21
N GLU A 158 3.83 15.36 -6.78
CA GLU A 158 4.00 15.19 -8.23
C GLU A 158 3.33 13.90 -8.76
N LEU A 159 3.30 12.85 -7.93
CA LEU A 159 2.67 11.59 -8.28
C LEU A 159 1.19 11.49 -7.89
N ASP A 160 0.64 12.52 -7.24
CA ASP A 160 -0.71 12.53 -6.68
C ASP A 160 -0.95 11.36 -5.69
N ILE A 161 0.07 11.05 -4.87
CA ILE A 161 0.03 10.00 -3.85
C ILE A 161 -0.31 10.64 -2.49
N PRO A 162 -1.52 10.43 -1.96
CA PRO A 162 -1.89 10.96 -0.66
C PRO A 162 -1.04 10.35 0.46
N ALA A 163 -0.76 11.15 1.50
CA ALA A 163 -0.01 10.72 2.68
C ALA A 163 -0.59 9.46 3.35
N ASN A 164 -1.92 9.24 3.25
CA ASN A 164 -2.66 8.26 4.05
C ASN A 164 -3.51 7.23 3.26
N ASP A 165 -3.53 7.19 1.91
CA ASP A 165 -4.42 6.26 1.16
C ASP A 165 -3.71 5.16 0.35
N LEU A 166 -2.83 4.39 0.98
CA LEU A 166 -2.59 3.01 0.51
C LEU A 166 -3.40 2.08 1.42
N LYS A 167 -4.67 1.90 1.07
CA LYS A 167 -5.58 0.91 1.67
C LYS A 167 -5.18 -0.51 1.31
#